data_AF-A0A4Q0IHS2-F1
#
_entry.id   AF-A0A4Q0IHS2-F1
#
_cell.length_a   1.000
_cell.length_b   1.000
_cell.length_c   1.000
_cell.angle_alpha   90.00
_cell.angle_beta   90.00
_cell.angle_gamma   90.00
#
_symmetry.space_group_name_H-M   'P 1'
#
loop_
_entity.id
_entity.type
_entity.pdbx_description
1 polymer ?
#
loop_
_entity_poly.entity_id
_entity_poly.type
_entity_poly.pdbx_seq_one_letter_code
_entity_poly.pdbx_strand_id
1 'polypeptide(L)'
;EQQNLTIVLITHEMQVIRRICDEVAVMENGRVIERGQVSQVFENPQHEVTRRFVKDDLNEDFEESLDTLEPLDNNAYIVRLNFNGENTTQPIISYITKTHQIEVNMLEADITNTRNGTLGFLVVHIPCISSENFE
;
A
#
# COMPACT_ATOMS: atom_id res chain seq x y z
N GLU A 1 -18.49 20.10 26.12
CA GLU A 1 -19.31 20.56 24.97
C GLU A 1 -18.53 20.28 23.70
N GLN A 2 -19.13 19.62 22.72
CA GLN A 2 -18.48 19.33 21.44
C GLN A 2 -18.85 20.47 20.48
N GLN A 3 -17.88 21.31 20.11
CA GLN A 3 -18.13 22.44 19.23
C GLN A 3 -18.30 21.93 17.79
N ASN A 4 -19.36 22.33 17.09
CA ASN A 4 -19.58 22.04 15.66
C ASN A 4 -18.64 22.92 14.83
N LEU A 5 -17.36 22.55 14.80
CA LEU A 5 -16.31 23.25 14.06
C LEU A 5 -16.25 22.72 12.62
N THR A 6 -16.14 23.62 11.66
CA THR A 6 -15.80 23.27 10.27
C THR A 6 -14.33 23.59 10.04
N ILE A 7 -13.56 22.60 9.56
CA ILE A 7 -12.12 22.72 9.33
C ILE A 7 -11.85 22.56 7.84
N VAL A 8 -11.04 23.45 7.29
CA VAL A 8 -10.47 23.31 5.94
C VAL A 8 -8.97 23.11 6.09
N LEU A 9 -8.48 21.96 5.65
CA LEU A 9 -7.07 21.60 5.68
C LEU A 9 -6.49 21.62 4.27
N ILE A 10 -5.29 22.19 4.12
CA ILE A 10 -4.53 22.18 2.86
C ILE A 10 -3.19 21.54 3.16
N THR A 11 -2.92 20.40 2.54
CA THR A 11 -1.66 19.67 2.69
C THR A 11 -1.35 18.88 1.41
N HIS A 12 -0.09 18.51 1.24
CA HIS A 12 0.37 17.57 0.22
C HIS A 12 0.52 16.15 0.79
N GLU A 13 0.52 16.01 2.12
CA GLU A 13 0.65 14.72 2.80
C GLU A 13 -0.69 13.97 2.79
N MET A 14 -0.78 12.91 1.98
CA MET A 14 -2.04 12.19 1.79
C MET A 14 -2.41 11.34 3.03
N GLN A 15 -1.44 10.85 3.80
CA GLN A 15 -1.66 10.22 5.11
C GLN A 15 -2.48 11.11 6.08
N VAL A 16 -2.23 12.42 6.09
CA VAL A 16 -2.95 13.36 6.98
C VAL A 16 -4.41 13.50 6.54
N ILE A 17 -4.64 13.56 5.23
CA ILE A 17 -5.99 13.64 4.64
C ILE A 17 -6.80 12.40 5.02
N ARG A 18 -6.22 11.20 4.91
CA ARG A 18 -6.89 9.93 5.27
C ARG A 18 -7.32 9.86 6.74
N ARG A 19 -6.56 10.50 7.63
CA ARG A 19 -6.77 10.38 9.07
C ARG A 19 -7.76 11.40 9.63
N ILE A 20 -7.87 12.57 9.02
CA ILE A 20 -8.54 13.73 9.62
C ILE A 20 -9.73 14.21 8.79
N CYS A 21 -9.70 14.08 7.47
CA CYS A 21 -10.69 14.71 6.60
C CYS A 21 -11.84 13.76 6.23
N ASP A 22 -13.06 14.33 6.13
CA ASP A 22 -14.23 13.61 5.62
C ASP A 22 -14.31 13.68 4.08
N GLU A 23 -13.99 14.84 3.51
CA GLU A 23 -13.95 15.11 2.07
C GLU A 23 -12.56 15.60 1.63
N VAL A 24 -12.22 15.34 0.38
CA VAL A 24 -11.00 15.83 -0.27
C VAL A 24 -11.32 16.49 -1.60
N ALA A 25 -10.58 17.54 -1.94
CA ALA A 25 -10.54 18.15 -3.27
C ALA A 25 -9.09 18.24 -3.73
N VAL A 26 -8.77 17.61 -4.85
CA VAL A 26 -7.45 17.66 -5.48
C VAL A 26 -7.43 18.79 -6.49
N MET A 27 -6.38 19.62 -6.43
CA MET A 27 -6.23 20.77 -7.29
C MET A 27 -4.97 20.66 -8.15
N GLU A 28 -5.09 21.07 -9.41
CA GLU A 28 -3.97 21.21 -10.34
C GLU A 28 -4.18 22.50 -11.15
N ASN A 29 -3.11 23.27 -11.36
CA ASN A 29 -3.14 24.50 -12.16
C ASN A 29 -4.27 25.47 -11.75
N GLY A 30 -4.54 25.56 -10.43
CA GLY A 30 -5.56 26.44 -9.85
C GLY A 30 -7.00 25.97 -10.07
N ARG A 31 -7.22 24.72 -10.50
CA ARG A 31 -8.57 24.15 -10.69
C ARG A 31 -8.73 22.88 -9.86
N VAL A 32 -9.94 22.68 -9.32
CA VAL A 32 -10.31 21.41 -8.70
C VAL A 32 -10.50 20.39 -9.81
N ILE A 33 -9.65 19.37 -9.84
CA ILE A 33 -9.66 18.31 -10.84
C ILE A 33 -10.44 17.08 -10.36
N GLU A 34 -10.53 16.88 -9.04
CA GLU A 34 -11.24 15.76 -8.42
C GLU A 34 -11.72 16.15 -7.03
N ARG A 35 -12.94 15.73 -6.64
CA ARG A 35 -13.51 15.98 -5.31
C ARG A 35 -14.45 14.87 -4.91
N GLY A 36 -14.42 14.46 -3.65
CA GLY A 36 -15.34 13.46 -3.10
C GLY A 36 -15.03 13.10 -1.66
N GLN A 37 -15.69 12.05 -1.16
CA GLN A 37 -15.31 11.43 0.11
C GLN A 37 -13.89 10.88 0.01
N VAL A 38 -13.12 11.03 1.09
CA VAL A 38 -11.73 10.56 1.14
C VAL A 38 -11.62 9.08 0.78
N SER A 39 -12.51 8.23 1.29
CA SER A 39 -12.55 6.79 0.97
C SER A 39 -12.68 6.52 -0.54
N GLN A 40 -13.62 7.18 -1.22
CA GLN A 40 -13.88 6.97 -2.64
C GLN A 40 -12.74 7.47 -3.53
N VAL A 41 -12.21 8.67 -3.25
CA VAL A 41 -11.13 9.27 -4.04
C VAL A 41 -9.83 8.50 -3.89
N PHE A 42 -9.58 7.91 -2.71
CA PHE A 42 -8.37 7.13 -2.45
C PHE A 42 -8.47 5.67 -2.91
N GLU A 43 -9.64 5.02 -2.84
CA GLU A 43 -9.83 3.64 -3.32
C GLU A 43 -9.90 3.56 -4.84
N ASN A 44 -10.49 4.57 -5.49
CA ASN A 44 -10.66 4.58 -6.94
C ASN A 44 -10.41 5.98 -7.54
N PRO A 45 -9.16 6.48 -7.48
CA PRO A 45 -8.78 7.77 -8.03
C PRO A 45 -9.00 7.85 -9.56
N GLN A 46 -9.84 8.80 -9.99
CA GLN A 46 -10.21 8.95 -11.40
C GLN A 46 -9.17 9.75 -12.19
N HIS A 47 -8.59 10.79 -11.60
CA HIS A 47 -7.64 11.67 -12.29
C HIS A 47 -6.19 11.17 -12.15
N GLU A 48 -5.37 11.36 -13.19
CA GLU A 48 -3.97 10.89 -13.22
C GLU A 48 -3.13 11.50 -12.08
N VAL A 49 -3.31 12.79 -11.83
CA VAL A 49 -2.64 13.53 -10.73
C VAL A 49 -3.03 12.95 -9.37
N THR A 50 -4.31 12.67 -9.15
CA THR A 50 -4.78 12.03 -7.92
C THR A 50 -4.18 10.64 -7.75
N ARG A 51 -4.07 9.85 -8.83
CA ARG A 51 -3.40 8.54 -8.80
C ARG A 51 -1.94 8.66 -8.41
N ARG A 52 -1.22 9.66 -8.92
CA ARG A 52 0.17 9.94 -8.54
C ARG A 52 0.27 10.22 -7.04
N PHE A 53 -0.51 11.17 -6.53
CA PHE A 53 -0.49 11.48 -5.10
C PHE A 53 -0.83 10.27 -4.21
N VAL A 54 -1.83 9.46 -4.59
CA VAL A 54 -2.17 8.24 -3.85
C VAL A 54 -1.07 7.18 -3.96
N LYS A 55 -0.35 7.12 -5.08
CA LYS A 55 0.76 6.18 -5.30
C LYS A 55 2.04 6.61 -4.56
N ASP A 56 2.36 7.89 -4.58
CA ASP A 56 3.58 8.47 -3.97
C ASP A 56 3.51 8.35 -2.44
N ASP A 57 2.32 8.56 -1.85
CA ASP A 57 2.04 8.32 -0.42
C ASP A 57 2.23 6.85 0.00
N LEU A 58 2.34 5.93 -0.96
CA LEU A 58 2.52 4.50 -0.74
C LEU A 58 3.91 3.96 -1.11
N ASN A 59 4.79 4.76 -1.77
CA ASN A 59 5.91 4.18 -2.53
C ASN A 59 7.25 4.96 -2.67
N GLU A 60 7.43 6.22 -2.23
CA GLU A 60 8.69 6.95 -2.54
C GLU A 60 9.96 6.27 -2.01
N ASP A 61 9.98 5.78 -0.75
CA ASP A 61 11.14 5.04 -0.20
C ASP A 61 11.29 3.62 -0.77
N PHE A 62 10.20 3.08 -1.32
CA PHE A 62 10.12 1.69 -1.75
C PHE A 62 10.67 1.49 -3.17
N GLU A 63 10.33 2.36 -4.13
CA GLU A 63 10.81 2.24 -5.51
C GLU A 63 12.34 2.42 -5.60
N GLU A 64 12.94 3.34 -4.83
CA GLU A 64 14.41 3.46 -4.74
C GLU A 64 15.08 2.21 -4.16
N SER A 65 14.43 1.55 -3.20
CA SER A 65 14.92 0.30 -2.61
C SER A 65 14.87 -0.86 -3.61
N LEU A 66 13.88 -0.89 -4.52
CA LEU A 66 13.78 -1.89 -5.57
C LEU A 66 14.87 -1.75 -6.63
N ASP A 67 15.24 -0.53 -7.02
CA ASP A 67 16.31 -0.27 -7.98
C ASP A 67 17.66 -0.84 -7.52
N THR A 68 17.91 -0.88 -6.20
CA THR A 68 19.12 -1.51 -5.64
C THR A 68 19.10 -3.04 -5.65
N LEU A 69 17.93 -3.65 -5.84
CA LEU A 69 17.72 -5.09 -5.85
C LEU A 69 17.67 -5.67 -7.27
N GLU A 70 17.82 -4.85 -8.32
CA GLU A 70 17.99 -5.29 -9.70
C GLU A 70 19.49 -5.45 -10.07
N PRO A 71 19.89 -6.47 -10.85
CA PRO A 71 19.03 -7.32 -11.66
C PRO A 71 18.55 -8.57 -10.90
N LEU A 72 17.24 -8.78 -10.93
CA LEU A 72 16.62 -10.04 -10.54
C LEU A 72 16.97 -11.11 -11.58
N ASP A 73 17.37 -12.30 -11.12
CA ASP A 73 17.57 -13.46 -11.99
C ASP A 73 16.24 -13.87 -12.67
N ASN A 74 16.33 -14.62 -13.78
CA ASN A 74 15.14 -15.23 -14.38
C ASN A 74 14.45 -16.12 -13.34
N ASN A 75 13.20 -15.77 -13.00
CA ASN A 75 12.33 -16.38 -11.98
C ASN A 75 12.46 -15.82 -10.55
N ALA A 76 13.20 -14.73 -10.35
CA ALA A 76 13.14 -13.98 -9.10
C ALA A 76 12.02 -12.92 -9.15
N TYR A 77 11.33 -12.72 -8.03
CA TYR A 77 10.21 -11.77 -7.92
C TYR A 77 10.29 -10.99 -6.62
N ILE A 78 9.97 -9.70 -6.69
CA ILE A 78 9.65 -8.90 -5.51
C ILE A 78 8.14 -8.69 -5.48
N VAL A 79 7.51 -9.03 -4.36
CA VAL A 79 6.05 -9.03 -4.20
C VAL A 79 5.67 -8.26 -2.95
N ARG A 80 4.67 -7.37 -3.09
CA ARG A 80 4.04 -6.68 -1.96
C ARG A 80 2.73 -7.37 -1.58
N LEU A 81 2.68 -7.88 -0.36
CA LEU A 81 1.51 -8.52 0.24
C LEU A 81 0.77 -7.48 1.08
N ASN A 82 -0.47 -7.15 0.71
CA ASN A 82 -1.30 -6.20 1.46
C ASN A 82 -2.22 -6.93 2.45
N PHE A 83 -2.27 -6.45 3.69
CA PHE A 83 -3.10 -7.00 4.77
C PHE A 83 -4.28 -6.06 5.03
N ASN A 84 -5.50 -6.55 4.77
CA ASN A 84 -6.74 -5.79 4.88
C ASN A 84 -7.71 -6.47 5.88
N GLY A 85 -7.41 -6.42 7.19
CA GLY A 85 -8.35 -6.65 8.29
C GLY A 85 -8.91 -8.06 8.51
N GLU A 86 -9.42 -8.73 7.48
CA GLU A 86 -10.31 -9.90 7.65
C GLU A 86 -9.58 -11.26 7.59
N ASN A 87 -8.30 -11.34 7.19
CA ASN A 87 -7.57 -12.60 6.99
C ASN A 87 -6.12 -12.64 7.54
N THR A 88 -5.83 -11.89 8.61
CA THR A 88 -4.44 -11.51 8.92
C THR A 88 -3.65 -12.47 9.80
N THR A 89 -4.28 -13.54 10.29
CA THR A 89 -3.63 -14.55 11.13
C THR A 89 -3.17 -15.79 10.37
N GLN A 90 -3.43 -15.85 9.05
CA GLN A 90 -3.00 -16.99 8.25
C GLN A 90 -1.47 -16.97 8.07
N PRO A 91 -0.78 -18.09 8.31
CA PRO A 91 0.68 -18.16 8.19
C PRO A 91 1.09 -18.34 6.73
N ILE A 92 0.71 -17.39 5.86
CA ILE A 92 0.90 -17.46 4.40
C ILE A 92 2.35 -17.79 4.07
N ILE A 93 3.31 -17.00 4.59
CA ILE A 93 4.75 -17.21 4.32
C ILE A 93 5.20 -18.62 4.75
N SER A 94 4.90 -19.02 5.98
CA SER A 94 5.30 -20.35 6.45
C SER A 94 4.65 -21.48 5.64
N TYR A 95 3.45 -21.27 5.12
CA TYR A 95 2.76 -22.24 4.28
C TYR A 95 3.49 -22.39 2.95
N ILE A 96 3.81 -21.29 2.25
CA ILE A 96 4.49 -21.39 0.95
C ILE A 96 5.87 -22.01 1.07
N THR A 97 6.63 -21.66 2.11
CA THR A 97 7.96 -22.24 2.33
C THR A 97 7.91 -23.73 2.67
N LYS A 98 6.94 -24.17 3.49
CA LYS A 98 6.84 -25.59 3.90
C LYS A 98 6.18 -26.48 2.85
N THR A 99 5.15 -25.97 2.17
CA THR A 99 4.32 -26.77 1.25
C THR A 99 4.89 -26.74 -0.17
N HIS A 100 5.35 -25.59 -0.65
CA HIS A 100 5.80 -25.39 -2.02
C HIS A 100 7.32 -25.27 -2.16
N GLN A 101 8.06 -25.35 -1.04
CA GLN A 101 9.52 -25.23 -0.99
C GLN A 101 10.02 -23.91 -1.61
N ILE A 102 9.21 -22.85 -1.50
CA ILE A 102 9.55 -21.52 -2.00
C ILE A 102 10.27 -20.75 -0.88
N GLU A 103 11.50 -20.34 -1.15
CA GLU A 103 12.26 -19.46 -0.27
C GLU A 103 11.72 -18.04 -0.35
N VAL A 104 11.67 -17.35 0.79
CA VAL A 104 11.12 -16.00 0.89
C VAL A 104 12.01 -15.17 1.82
N ASN A 105 12.52 -14.07 1.30
CA ASN A 105 13.25 -13.07 2.06
C ASN A 105 12.32 -11.89 2.37
N MET A 106 12.26 -11.46 3.63
CA MET A 106 11.50 -10.27 4.02
C MET A 106 12.39 -9.04 3.85
N LEU A 107 11.97 -8.11 2.99
CA LEU A 107 12.72 -6.90 2.70
C LEU A 107 12.24 -5.72 3.54
N GLU A 108 10.93 -5.52 3.58
CA GLU A 108 10.29 -4.41 4.28
C GLU A 108 8.94 -4.85 4.85
N ALA A 109 8.58 -4.37 6.03
CA ALA A 109 7.29 -4.63 6.63
C ALA A 109 6.79 -3.38 7.35
N ASP A 110 5.61 -2.90 6.98
CA ASP A 110 4.84 -1.93 7.76
C ASP A 110 3.51 -2.58 8.11
N ILE A 111 3.37 -2.99 9.37
CA ILE A 111 2.21 -3.74 9.84
C ILE A 111 1.72 -3.10 11.13
N THR A 112 0.47 -2.64 11.12
CA THR A 112 -0.21 -2.03 12.25
C THR A 112 -1.41 -2.88 12.68
N ASN A 113 -1.49 -3.21 13.96
CA ASN A 113 -2.65 -3.89 14.53
C ASN A 113 -3.71 -2.86 14.92
N THR A 114 -4.89 -2.98 14.34
CA THR A 114 -6.04 -2.12 14.65
C THR A 114 -7.15 -2.90 15.33
N ARG A 115 -8.19 -2.20 15.79
CA ARG A 115 -9.39 -2.83 16.37
C ARG A 115 -10.14 -3.73 15.36
N ASN A 116 -9.94 -3.51 14.07
CA ASN A 116 -10.63 -4.20 12.98
C ASN A 116 -9.71 -5.21 12.26
N GLY A 117 -8.62 -5.64 12.92
CA GLY A 117 -7.63 -6.56 12.37
C GLY A 117 -6.33 -5.87 11.97
N THR A 118 -5.47 -6.60 11.29
CA THR A 118 -4.15 -6.09 10.89
C THR A 118 -4.25 -5.32 9.57
N LEU A 119 -3.61 -4.16 9.52
CA LEU A 119 -3.53 -3.30 8.36
C LEU A 119 -2.06 -3.02 8.03
N GLY A 120 -1.72 -3.04 6.75
CA GLY A 120 -0.36 -2.73 6.30
C GLY A 120 0.09 -3.64 5.16
N PHE A 121 1.40 -3.77 5.00
CA PHE A 121 1.99 -4.56 3.93
C PHE A 121 3.29 -5.24 4.35
N LEU A 122 3.65 -6.28 3.59
CA LEU A 122 4.93 -6.95 3.66
C LEU A 122 5.51 -7.02 2.25
N VAL A 123 6.72 -6.54 2.06
CA VAL A 123 7.50 -6.72 0.84
C VAL A 123 8.39 -7.94 1.01
N VAL A 124 8.30 -8.86 0.06
CA VAL A 124 9.12 -10.06 0.04
C VAL A 124 9.87 -10.20 -1.28
N HIS A 125 11.09 -10.70 -1.19
CA HIS A 125 11.86 -11.18 -2.34
C HIS A 125 11.81 -12.72 -2.39
N ILE A 126 11.36 -13.23 -3.52
CA ILE A 126 11.32 -14.64 -3.86
C ILE A 126 12.46 -14.87 -4.86
N PRO A 127 13.59 -15.48 -4.45
CA PRO A 127 14.78 -15.59 -5.29
C PRO A 127 14.59 -16.55 -6.48
N CYS A 128 13.67 -17.51 -6.37
CA CYS A 128 13.31 -18.42 -7.45
C CYS A 128 11.91 -18.98 -7.23
N ILE A 129 11.10 -18.98 -8.28
CA ILE A 129 9.79 -19.65 -8.30
C ILE A 129 9.56 -20.28 -9.68
N SER A 130 9.07 -21.51 -9.69
CA SER A 130 8.83 -22.27 -10.92
C SER A 130 7.54 -23.08 -10.85
N SER A 131 7.09 -23.59 -11.99
CA SER A 131 5.90 -24.44 -12.06
C SER A 131 6.02 -25.71 -11.21
N GLU A 132 7.24 -26.25 -11.04
CA GLU A 132 7.52 -27.45 -10.23
C GLU A 132 7.19 -27.25 -8.74
N ASN A 133 7.18 -26.00 -8.26
CA ASN A 133 6.80 -25.69 -6.88
C ASN A 133 5.31 -25.89 -6.61
N PHE A 134 4.48 -26.05 -7.65
CA PHE A 134 3.02 -26.13 -7.56
C PHE A 134 2.44 -27.48 -8.02
N GLU A 135 3.29 -28.45 -8.38
CA GLU A 135 2.91 -29.85 -8.67
C GLU A 135 2.86 -30.71 -7.40
#